data_AF-A0A7J9YTJ6-F1
#
_entry.id   AF-A0A7J9YTJ6-F1
#
_cell.length_a   1.000
_cell.length_b   1.000
_cell.length_c   1.000
_cell.angle_alpha   90.00
_cell.angle_beta   90.00
_cell.angle_gamma   90.00
#
_symmetry.space_group_name_H-M   'P 1'
#
loop_
_entity.id
_entity.type
_entity.pdbx_description
1 polymer ?
#
loop_
_entity_poly.entity_id
_entity_poly.type
_entity_poly.pdbx_seq_one_letter_code
_entity_poly.pdbx_strand_id
1 'polypeptide(L)'
;MRKIGACAALVAALALPATASAEKVKLEGTVTDVPSSKVKVGVKKKHGEIRKITSMKFRKVPVTCSDGSSGAINGNLPLFPVRGNDFTRKAKIRGTGIESGFVKVAGKFRRGGKVVKGTVRFSFKSESGAGCGTDEQAFKATK
;
A
#
# COMPACT_ATOMS: atom_id res chain seq x y z
N MET A 1 1.39 -72.40 -23.37
CA MET A 1 0.98 -72.13 -21.97
C MET A 1 2.25 -71.77 -21.20
N ARG A 2 2.46 -70.69 -20.46
CA ARG A 2 1.70 -69.53 -19.96
C ARG A 2 2.69 -68.35 -19.94
N LYS A 3 2.28 -67.16 -20.38
CA LYS A 3 3.11 -65.94 -20.34
C LYS A 3 2.92 -65.24 -18.98
N ILE A 4 4.02 -65.09 -18.25
CA ILE A 4 4.22 -64.19 -17.11
C ILE A 4 4.35 -62.79 -17.76
N GLY A 5 3.59 -61.73 -17.47
CA GLY A 5 3.13 -61.21 -16.19
C GLY A 5 3.99 -59.99 -15.84
N ALA A 6 3.51 -58.76 -16.10
CA ALA A 6 4.00 -57.55 -15.44
C ALA A 6 3.11 -56.34 -15.76
N CYS A 7 2.44 -55.83 -14.71
CA CYS A 7 1.66 -54.62 -14.69
C CYS A 7 2.49 -53.38 -15.06
N ALA A 8 2.10 -52.66 -16.11
CA ALA A 8 2.53 -51.28 -16.30
C ALA A 8 1.58 -50.36 -15.53
N ALA A 9 1.92 -50.05 -14.29
CA ALA A 9 1.23 -49.05 -13.49
C ALA A 9 1.51 -47.66 -14.08
N LEU A 10 0.49 -47.06 -14.69
CA LEU A 10 0.53 -45.70 -15.21
C LEU A 10 0.60 -44.74 -14.00
N VAL A 11 1.78 -44.18 -13.73
CA VAL A 11 1.95 -43.14 -12.70
C VAL A 11 1.30 -41.87 -13.21
N ALA A 12 0.05 -41.64 -12.81
CA ALA A 12 -0.63 -40.36 -12.99
C ALA A 12 0.07 -39.31 -12.10
N ALA A 13 1.08 -38.65 -12.66
CA ALA A 13 1.72 -37.52 -12.01
C ALA A 13 0.66 -36.43 -11.78
N LEU A 14 0.43 -36.13 -10.49
CA LEU A 14 -0.45 -35.08 -9.99
C LEU A 14 -0.10 -33.74 -10.64
N ALA A 15 -0.82 -33.37 -11.71
CA ALA A 15 -0.93 -31.99 -12.13
C ALA A 15 -1.81 -31.27 -11.10
N LEU A 16 -1.24 -30.90 -9.94
CA LEU A 16 -1.88 -29.93 -9.06
C LEU A 16 -1.94 -28.61 -9.85
N PRO A 17 -3.13 -28.07 -10.16
CA PRO A 17 -3.21 -26.69 -10.57
C PRO A 17 -2.75 -25.89 -9.36
N ALA A 18 -1.52 -25.38 -9.42
CA ALA A 18 -1.04 -24.34 -8.52
C ALA A 18 -1.90 -23.11 -8.78
N THR A 19 -3.11 -23.11 -8.22
CA THR A 19 -3.97 -21.95 -8.14
C THR A 19 -3.19 -20.97 -7.28
N ALA A 20 -2.44 -20.10 -7.95
CA ALA A 20 -1.66 -19.03 -7.35
C ALA A 20 -2.65 -18.08 -6.68
N SER A 21 -3.09 -18.46 -5.48
CA SER A 21 -4.04 -17.73 -4.66
C SER A 21 -3.40 -16.39 -4.34
N ALA A 22 -3.95 -15.35 -4.95
CA ALA A 22 -3.48 -14.01 -4.73
C ALA A 22 -3.91 -13.56 -3.33
N GLU A 23 -3.05 -13.78 -2.34
CA GLU A 23 -3.28 -13.38 -0.95
C GLU A 23 -3.42 -11.85 -0.88
N LYS A 24 -4.52 -11.38 -0.29
CA LYS A 24 -4.73 -9.98 0.08
C LYS A 24 -4.24 -9.80 1.52
N VAL A 25 -3.19 -9.01 1.72
CA VAL A 25 -2.69 -8.68 3.06
C VAL A 25 -3.08 -7.25 3.39
N LYS A 26 -3.57 -7.04 4.61
CA LYS A 26 -3.83 -5.70 5.17
C LYS A 26 -2.75 -5.42 6.22
N LEU A 27 -2.18 -4.23 6.16
CA LEU A 27 -1.23 -3.71 7.13
C LEU A 27 -1.84 -2.45 7.75
N GLU A 28 -1.73 -2.29 9.06
CA GLU A 28 -2.18 -1.11 9.78
C GLU A 28 -1.06 -0.50 10.60
N GLY A 29 -1.11 0.81 10.81
CA GLY A 29 -0.14 1.53 11.62
C GLY A 29 -0.40 3.03 11.63
N THR A 30 0.65 3.81 11.85
CA THR A 30 0.55 5.26 12.07
C THR A 30 1.68 6.00 11.33
N VAL A 31 1.46 7.30 11.15
CA VAL A 31 2.54 8.26 10.87
C VAL A 31 3.36 8.40 12.15
N THR A 32 4.68 8.42 12.02
CA THR A 32 5.63 8.61 13.12
C THR A 32 5.33 9.94 13.82
N ASP A 33 5.46 9.97 15.14
CA ASP A 33 5.19 11.15 15.99
C ASP A 33 3.76 11.71 15.94
N VAL A 34 2.85 11.04 15.23
CA VAL A 34 1.43 11.40 15.17
C VAL A 34 0.57 10.17 15.51
N PRO A 35 0.35 9.85 16.80
CA PRO A 35 -0.39 8.66 17.21
C PRO A 35 -1.87 8.71 16.85
N SER A 36 -2.43 9.91 16.65
CA SER A 36 -3.82 10.12 16.21
C SER A 36 -4.03 9.79 14.73
N SER A 37 -2.94 9.69 13.95
CA SER A 37 -2.98 9.34 12.54
C SER A 37 -3.18 7.84 12.34
N LYS A 38 -3.76 7.44 11.20
CA LYS A 38 -3.87 6.03 10.82
C LYS A 38 -3.41 5.81 9.41
N VAL A 39 -2.63 4.75 9.19
CA VAL A 39 -2.18 4.27 7.90
C VAL A 39 -2.71 2.87 7.69
N LYS A 40 -3.44 2.65 6.59
CA LYS A 40 -3.92 1.33 6.17
C LYS A 40 -3.42 1.01 4.78
N VAL A 41 -2.75 -0.11 4.62
CA VAL A 41 -2.15 -0.56 3.36
C VAL A 41 -2.71 -1.93 3.00
N GLY A 42 -3.43 -2.00 1.90
CA GLY A 42 -3.83 -3.24 1.26
C GLY A 42 -2.82 -3.61 0.19
N VAL A 43 -2.34 -4.86 0.19
CA VAL A 43 -1.43 -5.38 -0.82
C VAL A 43 -1.95 -6.67 -1.42
N LYS A 44 -1.59 -6.91 -2.68
CA LYS A 44 -1.83 -8.16 -3.39
C LYS A 44 -0.51 -8.87 -3.63
N LYS A 45 -0.41 -10.12 -3.16
CA LYS A 45 0.73 -10.98 -3.41
C LYS A 45 0.51 -11.87 -4.64
N LYS A 46 1.60 -12.25 -5.31
CA LYS A 46 1.65 -13.31 -6.33
C LYS A 46 2.92 -14.12 -6.08
N HIS A 47 2.76 -15.44 -5.88
CA HIS A 47 3.87 -16.35 -5.54
C HIS A 47 4.69 -15.86 -4.32
N GLY A 48 4.02 -15.45 -3.24
CA GLY A 48 4.67 -14.95 -2.02
C GLY A 48 5.19 -13.52 -2.07
N GLU A 49 5.37 -12.94 -3.26
CA GLU A 49 5.91 -11.59 -3.45
C GLU A 49 4.81 -10.53 -3.55
N ILE A 50 5.06 -9.34 -3.00
CA ILE A 50 4.16 -8.20 -3.15
C ILE A 50 4.30 -7.62 -4.55
N ARG A 51 3.22 -7.63 -5.32
CA ARG A 51 3.22 -7.08 -6.69
C ARG A 51 2.56 -5.72 -6.79
N LYS A 52 1.53 -5.45 -5.98
CA LYS A 52 0.71 -4.23 -6.08
C LYS A 52 0.19 -3.82 -4.71
N ILE A 53 0.11 -2.52 -4.48
CA ILE A 53 -0.68 -1.92 -3.40
C ILE A 53 -2.09 -1.70 -3.97
N THR A 54 -3.10 -2.30 -3.34
CA THR A 54 -4.50 -2.21 -3.76
C THR A 54 -5.22 -1.02 -3.17
N SER A 55 -4.80 -0.58 -1.99
CA SER A 55 -5.36 0.57 -1.28
C SER A 55 -4.30 1.11 -0.33
N MET A 56 -4.11 2.42 -0.29
CA MET A 56 -3.31 3.06 0.74
C MET A 56 -4.03 4.28 1.28
N LYS A 57 -4.41 4.22 2.57
CA LYS A 57 -5.22 5.23 3.22
C LYS A 57 -4.45 5.85 4.37
N PHE A 58 -4.40 7.17 4.39
CA PHE A 58 -3.89 7.98 5.48
C PHE A 58 -5.07 8.73 6.09
N ARG A 59 -5.15 8.76 7.42
CA ARG A 59 -6.19 9.50 8.14
C ARG A 59 -5.56 10.39 9.20
N LYS A 60 -6.16 11.56 9.41
CA LYS A 60 -5.77 12.53 10.42
C LYS A 60 -4.27 12.88 10.36
N VAL A 61 -3.74 13.11 9.16
CA VAL A 61 -2.35 13.57 9.01
C VAL A 61 -2.35 15.08 9.21
N PRO A 62 -1.57 15.62 10.17
CA PRO A 62 -1.59 17.05 10.47
C PRO A 62 -1.03 17.83 9.29
N VAL A 63 -1.65 18.97 8.99
CA VAL A 63 -1.24 19.89 7.92
C VAL A 63 -1.19 21.31 8.44
N THR A 64 -0.30 22.09 7.85
CA THR A 64 -0.19 23.53 8.10
C THR A 64 -0.39 24.27 6.79
N CYS A 65 -1.09 25.40 6.86
CA CYS A 65 -1.40 26.27 5.74
C CYS A 65 -0.60 27.56 5.83
N SER A 66 -0.34 28.18 4.68
CA SER A 66 0.43 29.42 4.57
C SER A 66 -0.21 30.62 5.25
N ASP A 67 -1.50 30.56 5.54
CA ASP A 67 -2.27 31.56 6.30
C ASP A 67 -2.15 31.38 7.83
N GLY A 68 -1.35 30.42 8.29
CA GLY A 68 -1.16 30.09 9.71
C GLY A 68 -2.18 29.08 10.25
N SER A 69 -3.20 28.72 9.46
CA SER A 69 -4.17 27.69 9.87
C SER A 69 -3.51 26.32 9.97
N SER A 70 -3.96 25.53 10.94
CA SER A 70 -3.55 24.14 11.11
C SER A 70 -4.76 23.22 11.11
N GLY A 71 -4.60 22.01 10.59
CA GLY A 71 -5.69 21.07 10.48
C GLY A 71 -5.20 19.65 10.27
N ALA A 72 -6.07 18.80 9.73
CA ALA A 72 -5.73 17.43 9.40
C ALA A 72 -6.35 17.01 8.07
N ILE A 73 -5.58 16.22 7.30
CA ILE A 73 -5.99 15.70 6.01
C ILE A 73 -6.14 14.18 6.03
N ASN A 74 -7.07 13.71 5.19
CA ASN A 74 -7.20 12.31 4.84
C ASN A 74 -6.74 12.11 3.40
N GLY A 75 -5.95 11.08 3.17
CA GLY A 75 -5.44 10.71 1.86
C GLY A 75 -5.89 9.31 1.49
N ASN A 76 -6.25 9.10 0.23
CA ASN A 76 -6.43 7.78 -0.34
C ASN A 76 -5.69 7.71 -1.67
N LEU A 77 -4.78 6.75 -1.79
CA LEU A 77 -4.13 6.48 -3.06
C LEU A 77 -4.83 5.31 -3.76
N PRO A 78 -5.05 5.44 -5.09
CA PRO A 78 -5.59 4.35 -5.89
C PRO A 78 -4.60 3.18 -5.95
N LEU A 79 -4.98 2.10 -6.64
CA LEU A 79 -4.07 0.97 -6.87
C LEU A 79 -2.82 1.41 -7.65
N PHE A 80 -1.64 0.93 -7.23
CA PHE A 80 -0.39 1.13 -7.96
C PHE A 80 0.59 -0.05 -7.81
N PRO A 81 1.49 -0.26 -8.79
CA PRO A 81 2.45 -1.36 -8.75
C PRO A 81 3.55 -1.14 -7.71
N VAL A 82 4.11 -2.25 -7.23
CA VAL A 82 5.32 -2.29 -6.39
C VAL A 82 6.45 -2.82 -7.26
N ARG A 83 7.63 -2.21 -7.18
CA ARG A 83 8.82 -2.62 -7.94
C ARG A 83 9.80 -3.30 -6.98
N GLY A 84 9.86 -4.63 -7.03
CA GLY A 84 10.58 -5.41 -6.02
C GLY A 84 9.93 -5.24 -4.66
N ASN A 85 10.65 -4.62 -3.72
CA ASN A 85 10.13 -4.29 -2.40
C ASN A 85 9.81 -2.80 -2.22
N ASP A 86 10.08 -1.96 -3.23
CA ASP A 86 10.00 -0.52 -3.12
C ASP A 86 8.81 0.01 -3.93
N PHE A 87 8.27 1.14 -3.49
CA PHE A 87 7.20 1.83 -4.19
C PHE A 87 7.32 3.33 -4.03
N THR A 88 6.90 4.03 -5.09
CA THR A 88 6.74 5.47 -5.10
C THR A 88 5.49 5.80 -5.90
N ARG A 89 4.64 6.67 -5.37
CA ARG A 89 3.44 7.13 -6.05
C ARG A 89 3.17 8.58 -5.75
N LYS A 90 2.85 9.34 -6.79
CA LYS A 90 2.20 10.64 -6.70
C LYS A 90 0.77 10.48 -7.21
N ALA A 91 -0.21 11.02 -6.49
CA ALA A 91 -1.61 11.00 -6.88
C ALA A 91 -2.26 12.35 -6.58
N LYS A 92 -3.23 12.74 -7.41
CA LYS A 92 -4.05 13.91 -7.11
C LYS A 92 -4.97 13.61 -5.93
N ILE A 93 -5.17 14.59 -5.06
CA ILE A 93 -6.18 14.53 -4.00
C ILE A 93 -7.23 15.59 -4.27
N ARG A 94 -8.47 15.26 -3.89
CA ARG A 94 -9.64 16.13 -3.95
C ARG A 94 -10.49 15.83 -2.72
N GLY A 95 -11.23 16.82 -2.25
CA GLY A 95 -12.09 16.68 -1.10
C GLY A 95 -12.60 18.05 -0.66
N THR A 96 -13.50 18.05 0.32
CA THR A 96 -14.02 19.27 0.94
C THR A 96 -12.87 20.13 1.47
N GLY A 97 -12.87 21.42 1.13
CA GLY A 97 -11.82 22.36 1.55
C GLY A 97 -10.52 22.22 0.76
N ILE A 98 -10.50 21.46 -0.33
CA ILE A 98 -9.33 21.25 -1.19
C ILE A 98 -9.68 21.63 -2.64
N GLU A 99 -9.16 22.77 -3.11
CA GLU A 99 -9.28 23.21 -4.51
C GLU A 99 -8.49 22.28 -5.44
N SER A 100 -7.22 22.04 -5.10
CA SER A 100 -6.34 21.14 -5.86
C SER A 100 -5.20 20.63 -4.99
N GLY A 101 -4.68 19.43 -5.26
CA GLY A 101 -3.54 18.95 -4.50
C GLY A 101 -3.01 17.60 -4.94
N PHE A 102 -1.92 17.21 -4.29
CA PHE A 102 -1.25 15.93 -4.49
C PHE A 102 -0.83 15.31 -3.16
N VAL A 103 -0.85 13.99 -3.15
CA VAL A 103 -0.15 13.17 -2.18
C VAL A 103 1.03 12.49 -2.88
N LYS A 104 2.20 12.57 -2.26
CA LYS A 104 3.37 11.78 -2.64
C LYS A 104 3.62 10.78 -1.52
N VAL A 105 3.79 9.51 -1.89
CA VAL A 105 4.19 8.46 -0.97
C VAL A 105 5.35 7.71 -1.57
N ALA A 106 6.32 7.38 -0.72
CA ALA A 106 7.42 6.48 -1.05
C ALA A 106 7.59 5.51 0.10
N GLY A 107 8.11 4.32 -0.17
CA GLY A 107 8.38 3.38 0.90
C GLY A 107 8.81 2.02 0.41
N LYS A 108 8.97 1.12 1.37
CA LYS A 108 9.41 -0.24 1.12
C LYS A 108 8.81 -1.26 2.06
N PHE A 109 8.61 -2.44 1.52
CA PHE A 109 8.23 -3.64 2.25
C PHE A 109 9.47 -4.32 2.86
N ARG A 110 9.29 -4.86 4.05
CA ARG A 110 10.30 -5.60 4.82
C ARG A 110 9.68 -6.88 5.38
N ARG A 111 10.52 -7.82 5.82
CA ARG A 111 10.12 -9.09 6.45
C ARG A 111 9.08 -9.85 5.61
N GLY A 112 9.36 -10.07 4.32
CA GLY A 112 8.45 -10.78 3.41
C GLY A 112 7.09 -10.09 3.20
N GLY A 113 7.05 -8.76 3.33
CA GLY A 113 5.83 -7.99 3.17
C GLY A 113 4.95 -7.86 4.42
N LYS A 114 5.45 -8.28 5.59
CA LYS A 114 4.74 -8.12 6.88
C LYS A 114 4.87 -6.72 7.48
N VAL A 115 5.85 -5.94 7.02
CA VAL A 115 6.11 -4.58 7.49
C VAL A 115 6.28 -3.66 6.29
N VAL A 116 5.70 -2.48 6.34
CA VAL A 116 5.99 -1.38 5.41
C VAL A 116 6.48 -0.18 6.20
N LYS A 117 7.53 0.46 5.69
CA LYS A 117 8.06 1.74 6.16
C LYS A 117 8.17 2.68 4.98
N GLY A 118 7.85 3.95 5.17
CA GLY A 118 7.92 4.91 4.09
C GLY A 118 7.72 6.33 4.57
N THR A 119 7.56 7.22 3.60
CA THR A 119 7.26 8.62 3.84
C THR A 119 6.06 9.06 3.01
N VAL A 120 5.30 10.00 3.55
CA VAL A 120 4.14 10.60 2.90
C VAL A 120 4.25 12.12 2.98
N ARG A 121 3.85 12.79 1.92
CA ARG A 121 3.78 14.25 1.84
C ARG A 121 2.48 14.65 1.18
N PHE A 122 1.74 15.55 1.82
CA PHE A 122 0.59 16.21 1.21
C PHE A 122 0.95 17.64 0.81
N SER A 123 0.43 18.07 -0.32
CA SER A 123 0.57 19.45 -0.78
C SER A 123 -0.68 19.80 -1.56
N PHE A 124 -1.42 20.80 -1.12
CA PHE A 124 -2.69 21.19 -1.70
C PHE A 124 -2.97 22.67 -1.50
N LYS A 125 -3.89 23.20 -2.28
CA LYS A 125 -4.44 24.53 -2.14
C LYS A 125 -5.83 24.41 -1.52
N SER A 126 -6.09 25.14 -0.45
CA SER A 126 -7.42 25.21 0.15
C SER A 126 -8.40 25.96 -0.76
N GLU A 127 -9.69 25.86 -0.49
CA GLU A 127 -10.71 26.66 -1.20
C GLU A 127 -10.57 28.17 -0.95
N SER A 128 -9.96 28.58 0.17
CA SER A 128 -9.57 29.97 0.44
C SER A 128 -8.33 30.41 -0.35
N GLY A 129 -7.70 29.50 -1.09
CA GLY A 129 -6.53 29.74 -1.91
C GLY A 129 -5.19 29.62 -1.20
N ALA A 130 -5.17 29.33 0.11
CA ALA A 130 -3.96 29.13 0.90
C ALA A 130 -3.24 27.82 0.51
N GLY A 131 -1.91 27.87 0.49
CA GLY A 131 -1.08 26.68 0.27
C GLY A 131 -0.96 25.88 1.55
N CYS A 132 -1.48 24.66 1.57
CA CYS A 132 -1.47 23.76 2.70
C CYS A 132 -0.68 22.50 2.41
N GLY A 133 -0.07 21.91 3.44
CA GLY A 133 0.64 20.67 3.25
C GLY A 133 1.24 20.11 4.51
N THR A 134 2.05 19.08 4.29
CA THR A 134 2.92 18.50 5.31
C THR A 134 4.35 18.55 4.81
N ASP A 135 5.28 18.52 5.75
CA ASP A 135 6.63 18.04 5.45
C ASP A 135 6.61 16.55 5.10
N GLU A 136 7.79 16.01 4.81
CA GLU A 136 7.94 14.58 4.59
C GLU A 136 7.76 13.83 5.92
N GLN A 137 6.63 13.13 6.06
CA GLN A 137 6.23 12.45 7.28
C GLN A 137 6.51 10.95 7.17
N ALA A 138 7.29 10.40 8.09
CA ALA A 138 7.55 8.96 8.11
C ALA A 138 6.31 8.18 8.57
N PHE A 139 6.13 6.96 8.08
CA PHE A 139 5.09 6.05 8.59
C PHE A 139 5.59 4.62 8.66
N LYS A 140 4.91 3.83 9.49
CA LYS A 140 5.11 2.38 9.60
C LYS A 140 3.76 1.69 9.72
N ALA A 141 3.58 0.60 8.98
CA ALA A 141 2.44 -0.29 9.14
C ALA A 141 2.88 -1.76 9.14
N THR A 142 2.16 -2.58 9.90
CA THR A 142 2.45 -4.00 10.10
C THR A 142 1.20 -4.84 9.93
N LYS A 143 1.36 -6.12 9.59
CA LYS A 143 0.27 -7.10 9.49
C LYS A 143 -0.33 -7.35 10.86
#